data_AF-A0A093YHE4-F1
#
_entry.id   AF-A0A093YHE4-F1
#
_cell.length_a   1.000
_cell.length_b   1.000
_cell.length_c   1.000
_cell.angle_alpha   90.00
_cell.angle_beta   90.00
_cell.angle_gamma   90.00
#
_symmetry.space_group_name_H-M   'P 1'
#
loop_
_entity.id
_entity.type
_entity.pdbx_description
1 polymer ?
#
loop_
_entity_poly.entity_id
_entity_poly.type
_entity_poly.pdbx_seq_one_letter_code
_entity_poly.pdbx_strand_id
1 'polypeptide(L)'
;MQPLPHGVSLMNNYGCCAQGLVFSEDIMPKMVARLESVPPGPADVAVETWAIEEDFERWALTPSVIQHIGRKTMKQVFGEPDKPSERYSIGAARGLWNFGFELHDSEVLRYEHMKVTGQLG
;
A
#
# COMPACT_ATOMS: atom_id res chain seq x y z
N MET A 1 -19.57 -2.24 1.77
CA MET A 1 -18.58 -1.64 0.85
C MET A 1 -18.67 -2.42 -0.44
N GLN A 2 -19.17 -1.81 -1.53
CA GLN A 2 -19.07 -2.44 -2.85
C GLN A 2 -17.58 -2.47 -3.26
N PRO A 3 -17.13 -3.47 -4.04
CA PRO A 3 -15.75 -3.46 -4.53
C PRO A 3 -15.51 -2.18 -5.33
N LEU A 4 -14.35 -1.56 -5.12
CA LEU A 4 -13.95 -0.40 -5.89
C LEU A 4 -13.89 -0.76 -7.38
N PRO A 5 -14.23 0.17 -8.29
CA PRO A 5 -14.08 -0.06 -9.72
C PRO A 5 -12.61 -0.31 -10.06
N HIS A 6 -12.36 -1.11 -11.09
CA HIS A 6 -11.00 -1.33 -11.58
C HIS A 6 -10.36 0.00 -12.04
N GLY A 7 -9.07 0.17 -11.76
CA GLY A 7 -8.31 1.39 -12.02
C GLY A 7 -8.06 2.22 -10.76
N VAL A 8 -7.94 3.53 -10.95
CA VAL A 8 -7.63 4.49 -9.88
C VAL A 8 -8.93 4.96 -9.23
N SER A 9 -9.02 4.88 -7.91
CA SER A 9 -10.16 5.35 -7.11
C SER A 9 -9.71 6.28 -5.99
N LEU A 10 -10.46 7.35 -5.73
CA LEU A 10 -10.20 8.26 -4.61
C LEU A 10 -10.38 7.52 -3.26
N MET A 11 -9.43 7.72 -2.35
CA MET A 11 -9.30 7.00 -1.07
C MET A 11 -8.87 7.95 0.06
N ASN A 12 -9.59 9.04 0.25
CA ASN A 12 -9.29 10.02 1.32
C ASN A 12 -9.65 9.53 2.73
N ASN A 13 -10.40 8.42 2.84
CA ASN A 13 -10.79 7.87 4.13
C ASN A 13 -10.49 6.37 4.15
N TYR A 14 -9.98 5.88 5.27
CA TYR A 14 -9.78 4.44 5.51
C TYR A 14 -8.77 3.78 4.55
N GLY A 15 -7.86 4.57 3.99
CA GLY A 15 -6.77 4.07 3.17
C GLY A 15 -5.83 3.21 4.01
N CYS A 16 -5.73 1.92 3.68
CA CYS A 16 -4.84 0.99 4.35
C CYS A 16 -3.49 0.92 3.63
N CYS A 17 -2.39 0.83 4.39
CA CYS A 17 -1.04 0.60 3.84
C CYS A 17 -0.95 -0.65 2.93
N ALA A 18 -1.80 -1.66 3.16
CA ALA A 18 -1.89 -2.82 2.29
C ALA A 18 -2.46 -2.48 0.90
N GLN A 19 -3.28 -1.44 0.72
CA GLN A 19 -3.92 -1.20 -0.57
C GLN A 19 -2.96 -0.67 -1.64
N GLY A 20 -1.81 -0.09 -1.26
CA GLY A 20 -0.93 0.59 -2.17
C GLY A 20 -1.55 1.91 -2.61
N LEU A 21 -1.22 2.97 -1.87
CA LEU A 21 -1.75 4.30 -2.13
C LEU A 21 -0.94 4.99 -3.23
N VAL A 22 -1.63 5.73 -4.09
CA VAL A 22 -1.07 6.56 -5.16
C VAL A 22 -1.23 8.02 -4.75
N PHE A 23 -0.17 8.78 -4.98
CA PHE A 23 -0.07 10.19 -4.63
C PHE A 23 0.39 10.97 -5.86
N SER A 24 0.02 12.25 -5.90
CA SER A 24 0.55 13.15 -6.92
C SER A 24 2.06 13.35 -6.70
N GLU A 25 2.82 13.55 -7.77
CA GLU A 25 4.29 13.62 -7.69
C GLU A 25 4.78 14.84 -6.89
N ASP A 26 4.03 15.94 -6.94
CA ASP A 26 4.34 17.20 -6.25
C ASP A 26 4.35 17.09 -4.71
N ILE A 27 3.55 16.18 -4.13
CA ILE A 27 3.53 15.96 -2.68
C ILE A 27 4.67 15.05 -2.19
N MET A 28 5.27 14.27 -3.08
CA MET A 28 6.23 13.21 -2.71
C MET A 28 7.44 13.72 -1.90
N PRO A 29 8.12 14.82 -2.27
CA PRO A 29 9.28 15.30 -1.50
C PRO A 29 8.90 15.68 -0.07
N LYS A 30 7.74 16.32 0.11
CA LYS A 30 7.21 16.69 1.44
C LYS A 30 6.81 15.44 2.24
N MET A 31 6.21 14.46 1.58
CA MET A 31 5.78 13.21 2.23
C MET A 31 6.96 12.43 2.79
N VAL A 32 8.03 12.28 2.01
CA VAL A 32 9.25 11.59 2.45
C VAL A 32 9.87 12.31 3.66
N ALA A 33 10.07 13.63 3.57
CA ALA A 33 10.63 14.42 4.67
C ALA A 33 9.79 14.32 5.95
N ARG A 34 8.45 14.31 5.82
CA ARG A 34 7.53 14.16 6.96
C ARG A 34 7.65 12.77 7.59
N LEU A 35 7.63 11.72 6.79
CA LEU A 35 7.74 10.34 7.27
C LEU A 35 9.09 10.06 7.95
N GLU A 36 10.17 10.71 7.51
CA GLU A 36 11.48 10.63 8.16
C GLU A 36 11.54 11.40 9.49
N SER A 37 10.70 12.43 9.66
CA SER A 37 10.67 13.27 10.86
C SER A 37 9.87 12.68 12.04
N VAL A 38 8.99 11.71 11.77
CA VAL A 38 8.10 11.12 12.79
C VAL A 38 8.72 9.85 13.39
N PRO A 39 8.49 9.56 14.69
CA PRO A 39 8.90 8.30 15.28
C PRO A 39 8.29 7.09 14.55
N PRO A 40 8.95 5.91 14.58
CA PRO A 40 8.40 4.70 13.99
C PRO A 40 7.01 4.39 14.53
N GLY A 41 6.04 4.18 13.63
CA GLY A 41 4.65 3.90 13.95
C GLY A 41 3.90 3.35 12.74
N PRO A 42 2.57 3.22 12.82
CA PRO A 42 1.74 2.86 11.68
C PRO A 42 1.83 3.94 10.59
N ALA A 43 2.50 3.62 9.48
CA ALA A 43 2.74 4.58 8.41
C ALA A 43 1.46 5.08 7.75
N ASP A 44 0.42 4.24 7.69
CA ASP A 44 -0.91 4.61 7.19
C ASP A 44 -1.56 5.72 8.02
N VAL A 45 -1.52 5.63 9.35
CA VAL A 45 -2.06 6.66 10.26
C VAL A 45 -1.29 7.97 10.10
N ALA A 46 0.04 7.90 9.99
CA ALA A 46 0.88 9.09 9.80
C ALA A 46 0.55 9.80 8.48
N VAL A 47 0.43 9.03 7.38
CA VAL A 47 0.05 9.56 6.06
C VAL A 47 -1.37 10.12 6.08
N GLU A 48 -2.33 9.44 6.71
CA GLU A 48 -3.73 9.90 6.77
C GLU A 48 -3.87 11.19 7.58
N THR A 49 -3.22 11.28 8.73
CA THR A 49 -3.22 12.48 9.57
C THR A 49 -2.66 13.67 8.79
N TRP A 50 -1.53 13.46 8.11
CA TRP A 50 -0.88 14.52 7.36
C TRP A 50 -1.66 14.93 6.10
N ALA A 51 -2.32 13.99 5.43
CA ALA A 51 -3.21 14.29 4.32
C ALA A 51 -4.41 15.16 4.72
N ILE A 52 -4.90 14.99 5.95
CA ILE A 52 -5.93 15.87 6.52
C ILE A 52 -5.35 17.25 6.85
N GLU A 53 -4.14 17.32 7.40
CA GLU A 53 -3.47 18.58 7.77
C GLU A 53 -3.15 19.46 6.54
N GLU A 54 -2.66 18.86 5.46
CA GLU A 54 -2.22 19.57 4.24
C GLU A 54 -3.24 19.54 3.10
N ASP A 55 -4.42 18.95 3.33
CA ASP A 55 -5.54 18.85 2.38
C ASP A 55 -5.14 18.28 1.01
N PHE A 56 -4.49 17.10 1.02
CA PHE A 56 -4.15 16.40 -0.22
C PHE A 56 -4.87 15.06 -0.36
N GLU A 57 -5.15 14.72 -1.62
CA GLU A 57 -5.88 13.51 -1.98
C GLU A 57 -4.99 12.28 -1.97
N ARG A 58 -5.60 11.16 -1.59
CA ARG A 58 -5.02 9.82 -1.64
C ARG A 58 -5.82 9.00 -2.61
N TRP A 59 -5.13 8.24 -3.45
CA TRP A 59 -5.76 7.36 -4.43
C TRP A 59 -5.36 5.92 -4.17
N ALA A 60 -6.16 4.96 -4.64
CA ALA A 60 -5.85 3.54 -4.56
C ALA A 60 -6.09 2.89 -5.92
N LEU A 61 -5.24 1.94 -6.28
CA LEU A 61 -5.41 1.11 -7.47
C LEU A 61 -6.20 -0.15 -7.12
N THR A 62 -7.19 -0.48 -7.95
CA THR A 62 -7.96 -1.72 -7.86
C THR A 62 -7.87 -2.50 -9.18
N PRO A 63 -7.54 -3.81 -9.18
CA PRO A 63 -6.97 -4.54 -8.04
C PRO A 63 -5.64 -3.91 -7.60
N SER A 64 -5.27 -4.11 -6.34
CA SER A 64 -4.02 -3.54 -5.85
C SER A 64 -2.83 -4.16 -6.57
N VAL A 65 -1.87 -3.32 -6.96
CA VAL A 65 -0.64 -3.68 -7.69
C VAL A 65 0.53 -3.94 -6.75
N ILE A 66 0.25 -4.07 -5.45
CA ILE A 66 1.26 -4.44 -4.45
C ILE A 66 0.82 -5.69 -3.69
N GLN A 67 1.82 -6.49 -3.30
CA GLN A 67 1.69 -7.62 -2.38
C GLN A 67 2.84 -7.53 -1.39
N HIS A 68 2.54 -7.26 -0.12
CA HIS A 68 3.54 -7.26 0.93
C HIS A 68 3.67 -8.67 1.50
N ILE A 69 4.83 -9.30 1.33
CA ILE A 69 5.18 -10.60 1.91
C ILE A 69 6.40 -10.40 2.82
N GLY A 70 6.18 -10.40 4.13
CA GLY A 70 7.18 -10.15 5.16
C GLY A 70 7.40 -11.33 6.10
N ARG A 71 8.61 -11.44 6.67
CA ARG A 71 8.94 -12.49 7.67
C ARG A 71 8.46 -12.13 9.09
N LYS A 72 8.38 -10.83 9.39
CA LYS A 72 7.97 -10.22 10.67
C LYS A 72 6.93 -9.14 10.41
N THR A 73 6.00 -8.92 11.33
CA THR A 73 5.00 -7.85 11.25
C THR A 73 5.14 -6.92 12.44
N MET A 74 4.95 -5.62 12.23
CA MET A 74 4.84 -4.62 13.31
C MET A 74 3.64 -4.91 14.24
N LYS A 75 2.68 -5.73 13.80
CA LYS A 75 1.54 -6.19 14.63
C LYS A 75 1.96 -7.17 15.74
N GLN A 76 3.21 -7.64 15.74
CA GLN A 76 3.76 -8.32 16.92
C GLN A 76 4.01 -7.27 18.00
N VAL A 77 3.35 -7.44 19.15
CA VAL A 77 3.56 -6.60 20.32
C VAL A 77 5.02 -6.73 20.75
N PHE A 78 5.77 -5.62 20.75
CA PHE A 78 7.14 -5.60 21.27
C PHE A 78 7.15 -6.10 22.72
N GLY A 79 7.76 -7.26 22.95
CA GLY A 79 7.88 -7.87 24.28
C GLY A 79 6.93 -9.03 24.58
N GLU A 80 5.95 -9.34 23.70
CA GLU A 80 5.21 -10.60 23.81
C GLU A 80 5.97 -11.73 23.09
N PRO A 81 6.08 -12.93 23.70
CA PRO A 81 6.63 -14.09 23.00
C PRO A 81 5.74 -14.46 21.82
N ASP A 82 6.36 -14.81 20.68
CA ASP A 82 5.66 -15.30 19.49
C ASP A 82 4.58 -16.31 19.91
N LYS A 83 3.31 -16.01 19.60
CA LYS A 83 2.23 -16.95 19.88
C LYS A 83 2.51 -18.26 19.14
N PRO A 84 2.17 -19.44 19.68
CA PRO A 84 2.37 -20.71 18.98
C PRO A 84 1.71 -20.73 17.58
N SER A 85 0.60 -19.98 17.42
CA SER A 85 -0.05 -19.73 16.14
C SER A 85 0.86 -18.98 15.17
N GLU A 86 1.72 -18.06 15.59
CA GLU A 86 2.63 -17.31 14.70
C GLU A 86 3.84 -18.13 14.24
N ARG A 87 4.20 -19.20 14.97
CA ARG A 87 5.30 -20.12 14.60
C ARG A 87 4.94 -21.06 13.45
N TYR A 88 3.66 -21.44 13.35
CA TYR A 88 3.18 -22.42 12.36
C TYR A 88 2.13 -21.87 11.39
N SER A 89 1.46 -20.77 11.73
CA SER A 89 0.55 -20.11 10.79
C SER A 89 1.37 -19.20 9.89
N ILE A 90 1.00 -19.21 8.62
CA ILE A 90 1.28 -18.12 7.70
C ILE A 90 0.65 -16.86 8.33
N GLY A 91 1.37 -16.18 9.22
CA GLY A 91 0.85 -15.02 9.93
C GLY A 91 0.49 -13.91 8.93
N ALA A 92 -0.19 -12.86 9.38
CA ALA A 92 -0.57 -11.72 8.52
C ALA A 92 0.60 -11.10 7.74
N ALA A 93 1.85 -11.36 8.15
CA ALA A 93 3.06 -10.99 7.43
C ALA A 93 3.35 -11.88 6.20
N ARG A 94 3.09 -13.19 6.28
CA ARG A 94 3.54 -14.20 5.30
C ARG A 94 2.45 -14.64 4.33
N GLY A 95 1.19 -14.30 4.61
CA GLY A 95 0.05 -14.75 3.82
C GLY A 95 -0.13 -13.94 2.56
N LEU A 96 -0.50 -14.62 1.48
CA LEU A 96 -1.09 -13.96 0.33
C LEU A 96 -2.38 -13.28 0.80
N TRP A 97 -2.45 -11.96 0.63
CA TRP A 97 -3.60 -11.17 1.07
C TRP A 97 -4.29 -10.48 -0.12
N ASN A 98 -3.55 -10.21 -1.19
CA ASN A 98 -4.09 -9.70 -2.44
C ASN A 98 -4.06 -10.80 -3.51
N PHE A 99 -5.16 -11.53 -3.67
CA PHE A 99 -5.27 -12.54 -4.73
C PHE A 99 -5.38 -11.91 -6.13
N GLY A 100 -5.88 -10.68 -6.21
CA GLY A 100 -5.93 -9.93 -7.47
C GLY A 100 -4.53 -9.55 -7.97
N PHE A 101 -3.57 -9.34 -7.07
CA PHE A 101 -2.18 -9.12 -7.44
C PHE A 101 -1.62 -10.27 -8.27
N GLU A 102 -1.90 -11.51 -7.86
CA GLU A 102 -1.38 -12.74 -8.49
C GLU A 102 -1.93 -12.98 -9.91
N LEU A 103 -2.97 -12.23 -10.32
CA LEU A 103 -3.52 -12.29 -11.67
C LEU A 103 -2.84 -11.33 -12.65
N HIS A 104 -1.95 -10.45 -12.17
CA HIS A 104 -1.22 -9.56 -13.06
C HIS A 104 -0.11 -10.31 -13.80
N ASP A 105 0.00 -10.03 -15.10
CA ASP A 105 1.13 -10.43 -15.94
C ASP A 105 2.08 -9.24 -16.09
N SER A 106 3.34 -9.40 -15.70
CA SER A 106 4.32 -8.32 -15.71
C SER A 106 4.66 -7.81 -17.12
N GLU A 107 4.65 -8.68 -18.12
CA GLU A 107 4.94 -8.30 -19.51
C GLU A 107 3.76 -7.52 -20.11
N VAL A 108 2.53 -7.93 -19.79
CA VAL A 108 1.31 -7.19 -20.17
C VAL A 108 1.28 -5.82 -19.49
N LEU A 109 1.52 -5.75 -18.17
CA LEU A 109 1.56 -4.48 -17.45
C LEU A 109 2.63 -3.53 -18.00
N ARG A 110 3.81 -4.06 -18.35
CA ARG A 110 4.88 -3.26 -18.98
C ARG A 110 4.42 -2.72 -20.33
N TYR A 111 3.80 -3.55 -21.16
CA TYR A 111 3.26 -3.11 -22.45
C TYR A 111 2.20 -2.03 -22.30
N GLU A 112 1.24 -2.22 -21.38
CA GLU A 112 0.20 -1.24 -21.07
C GLU A 112 0.81 0.10 -20.59
N HIS A 113 1.80 0.04 -19.69
CA HIS A 113 2.51 1.23 -19.25
C HIS A 113 3.18 1.97 -20.41
N MET A 114 3.95 1.27 -21.24
CA MET A 114 4.64 1.87 -22.37
C MET A 114 3.67 2.47 -23.40
N LYS A 115 2.49 1.85 -23.57
CA LYS A 115 1.43 2.38 -24.44
C LYS A 115 0.88 3.71 -23.92
N VAL A 116 0.59 3.79 -22.61
CA VAL A 116 0.00 4.99 -21.99
C VAL A 116 1.02 6.13 -21.87
N THR A 117 2.30 5.82 -21.67
CA THR A 117 3.38 6.82 -21.59
C THR A 117 3.95 7.23 -22.95
N GLY A 118 3.43 6.68 -24.06
CA GLY A 118 3.90 7.00 -25.41
C GLY A 118 5.31 6.47 -25.71
N GLN A 119 5.79 5.48 -24.95
CA GLN A 119 7.07 4.79 -25.17
C GLN A 119 6.96 3.70 -26.24
N LEU A 120 5.75 3.29 -26.59
CA LEU A 120 5.47 2.55 -27.82
C LEU A 120 5.19 3.57 -28.93
N GLY A 121 6.08 3.61 -29.92
CA GLY A 121 5.93 4.43 -31.13
C GLY A 121 4.75 4.01 -32.00
#